data_AF-A0A6B3CV70-F1
#
_entry.id   AF-A0A6B3CV70-F1
#
_cell.length_a   1.000
_cell.length_b   1.000
_cell.length_c   1.000
_cell.angle_alpha   90.00
_cell.angle_beta   90.00
_cell.angle_gamma   90.00
#
_symmetry.space_group_name_H-M   'P 1'
#
loop_
_entity.id
_entity.type
_entity.pdbx_description
1 polymer ?
#
loop_
_entity_poly.entity_id
_entity_poly.type
_entity_poly.pdbx_seq_one_letter_code
_entity_poly.pdbx_strand_id
1 'polypeptide(L)' 'SIIASEDFARENGLPVKMRLVSYAFAGVEPEVMGYGPIPATEKALAQAGLSISDIGLFEINEAFAVQVLA' A
#
# COMPACT_ATOMS: atom_id res chain seq x y z
N SER A 1 -16.16 0.04 4.88
CA SER A 1 -15.17 0.76 5.68
C SER A 1 -15.15 2.22 5.25
N ILE A 2 -14.88 3.16 6.16
CA ILE A 2 -14.79 4.60 5.86
C ILE A 2 -13.38 5.10 6.22
N ILE A 3 -12.92 6.14 5.53
CA ILE A 3 -11.69 6.87 5.86
C ILE A 3 -12.10 8.27 6.29
N ALA A 4 -11.48 8.78 7.35
CA ALA A 4 -11.68 10.13 7.88
C ALA A 4 -10.33 10.70 8.35
N SER A 5 -10.26 12.02 8.51
CA SER A 5 -9.13 12.63 9.20
C SER A 5 -9.08 12.17 10.66
N GLU A 6 -7.89 12.14 11.23
CA GLU A 6 -7.69 11.73 12.63
C GLU A 6 -8.46 12.63 13.60
N ASP A 7 -8.44 13.95 13.37
CA ASP A 7 -9.13 14.92 14.21
C ASP A 7 -10.65 14.70 14.20
N PHE A 8 -11.25 14.53 13.00
CA PHE A 8 -12.68 14.27 12.87
C PHE A 8 -13.09 12.97 13.57
N ALA A 9 -12.27 11.92 13.42
CA ALA A 9 -12.52 10.65 14.08
C ALA A 9 -12.46 10.78 15.61
N ARG A 10 -11.51 11.54 16.14
CA ARG A 10 -11.36 11.81 17.58
C ARG A 10 -12.53 12.66 18.12
N GLU A 11 -12.87 13.75 17.44
CA GLU A 11 -13.96 14.66 17.83
C GLU A 11 -15.32 13.97 17.88
N ASN A 12 -15.55 12.99 16.99
CA ASN A 12 -16.82 12.27 16.88
C ASN A 12 -16.80 10.89 17.57
N GLY A 13 -15.74 10.56 18.31
CA GLY A 13 -15.63 9.28 19.03
C GLY A 13 -15.70 8.05 18.14
N LEU A 14 -15.22 8.14 16.89
CA LEU A 14 -15.27 7.04 15.94
C LEU A 14 -14.18 5.99 16.25
N PRO A 15 -14.48 4.68 16.15
CA PRO A 15 -13.49 3.63 16.35
C PRO A 15 -12.45 3.61 15.22
N VAL A 16 -11.17 3.72 15.57
CA VAL A 16 -10.05 3.72 14.62
C VAL A 16 -9.35 2.36 14.62
N LYS A 17 -9.32 1.69 13.46
CA LYS A 17 -8.68 0.36 13.30
C LYS A 17 -7.25 0.43 12.77
N MET A 18 -6.97 1.43 11.92
CA MET A 18 -5.71 1.58 11.19
C MET A 18 -5.57 3.02 10.69
N ARG A 19 -4.34 3.40 10.33
CA ARG A 19 -4.00 4.69 9.71
C ARG A 19 -3.29 4.45 8.39
N LEU A 20 -3.63 5.22 7.36
CA LEU A 20 -2.88 5.24 6.09
C LEU A 20 -1.55 5.98 6.31
N VAL A 21 -0.42 5.30 6.12
CA VAL A 21 0.93 5.87 6.32
C VAL A 21 1.46 6.52 5.05
N SER A 22 1.40 5.81 3.93
CA SER A 22 1.79 6.32 2.60
C SER A 22 0.99 5.61 1.51
N TYR A 23 1.02 6.17 0.31
CA TYR A 23 0.50 5.55 -0.91
C TYR A 23 1.32 6.05 -2.10
N ALA A 24 1.50 5.22 -3.11
CA ALA A 24 2.27 5.58 -4.29
C ALA A 24 1.68 4.98 -5.57
N PHE A 25 1.96 5.67 -6.68
CA PHE A 25 1.70 5.19 -8.03
C PHE A 25 3.01 5.05 -8.79
N ALA A 26 3.09 4.00 -9.60
CA ALA A 26 4.15 3.74 -10.57
C ALA A 26 3.52 3.25 -11.88
N GLY A 27 3.99 3.80 -13.00
CA GLY A 27 3.67 3.31 -14.33
C GLY A 27 4.71 2.29 -14.78
N VAL A 28 4.26 1.28 -15.51
CA VAL A 28 5.11 0.27 -16.17
C VAL A 28 4.63 0.09 -17.60
N GLU A 29 5.46 -0.49 -18.46
CA GLU A 29 5.04 -0.82 -19.82
C GLU A 29 3.86 -1.81 -19.79
N PRO A 30 2.86 -1.68 -20.68
CA PRO A 30 1.66 -2.53 -20.68
C PRO A 30 1.97 -4.03 -20.76
N GLU A 31 3.01 -4.38 -21.49
CA GLU A 31 3.48 -5.75 -21.71
C GLU A 31 3.93 -6.44 -20.40
N VAL A 32 4.33 -5.65 -19.39
CA VAL A 32 4.78 -6.12 -18.08
C VAL A 32 3.93 -5.53 -16.96
N MET A 33 2.65 -5.24 -17.20
CA MET A 33 1.77 -4.60 -16.22
C MET A 33 1.78 -5.28 -14.83
N GLY A 34 1.99 -6.60 -14.79
CA GLY A 34 2.08 -7.37 -13.55
C GLY A 34 3.26 -6.99 -12.65
N TYR A 35 4.28 -6.32 -13.19
CA TYR A 35 5.44 -5.83 -12.44
C TYR A 35 5.10 -4.59 -11.59
N GLY A 36 3.95 -3.94 -11.83
CA GLY A 36 3.53 -2.69 -11.18
C GLY A 36 3.67 -2.65 -9.64
N PRO A 37 3.38 -3.72 -8.88
CA PRO A 37 3.54 -3.74 -7.43
C PRO A 37 4.97 -3.48 -6.95
N ILE A 38 6.01 -3.82 -7.73
CA ILE A 38 7.41 -3.63 -7.32
C ILE A 38 7.76 -2.14 -7.20
N PRO A 39 7.75 -1.33 -8.28
CA PRO A 39 8.11 0.09 -8.18
C PRO A 39 7.11 0.90 -7.35
N ALA A 40 5.84 0.47 -7.29
CA ALA A 40 4.84 1.12 -6.43
C ALA A 40 5.15 0.89 -4.94
N THR A 41 5.50 -0.34 -4.54
CA THR A 41 5.86 -0.68 -3.16
C THR A 41 7.14 0.00 -2.73
N GLU A 42 8.20 -0.04 -3.56
CA GLU A 42 9.47 0.64 -3.28
C GLU A 42 9.27 2.13 -3.02
N LYS A 43 8.46 2.79 -3.87
CA LYS A 43 8.14 4.21 -3.72
C LYS A 43 7.32 4.51 -2.47
N ALA A 44 6.32 3.69 -2.15
CA ALA A 44 5.50 3.88 -0.95
C ALA A 44 6.31 3.69 0.33
N LEU A 45 7.22 2.71 0.37
CA LEU A 45 8.12 2.47 1.49
C LEU A 45 9.11 3.63 1.66
N ALA A 46 9.73 4.09 0.56
CA ALA A 46 10.64 5.23 0.60
C ALA A 46 9.95 6.51 1.12
N GLN A 47 8.71 6.78 0.69
CA GLN A 47 7.91 7.91 1.20
C GLN A 47 7.56 7.78 2.69
N ALA A 48 7.34 6.56 3.17
CA ALA A 48 7.08 6.29 4.58
C ALA A 48 8.36 6.27 5.44
N GLY A 49 9.55 6.27 4.83
CA GLY A 49 10.81 6.06 5.52
C GLY A 49 10.94 4.64 6.10
N LEU A 50 10.29 3.67 5.47
CA LEU A 50 10.27 2.26 5.89
C LEU A 50 11.12 1.39 4.96
N SER A 51 11.62 0.29 5.50
CA SER A 51 12.24 -0.80 4.77
C SER A 51 11.25 -1.96 4.61
N ILE A 52 11.52 -2.88 3.67
CA ILE A 52 10.71 -4.09 3.49
C ILE A 52 10.68 -4.96 4.76
N SER A 53 11.76 -4.93 5.56
CA SER A 53 11.86 -5.66 6.83
C SER A 53 10.98 -5.11 7.96
N ASP A 54 10.48 -3.88 7.81
CA ASP A 54 9.54 -3.29 8.78
C ASP A 54 8.10 -3.78 8.56
N ILE A 55 7.85 -4.50 7.46
CA ILE A 55 6.51 -4.92 7.05
C ILE A 55 6.24 -6.35 7.53
N GLY A 56 5.32 -6.48 8.48
CA GLY A 56 4.92 -7.77 9.03
C GLY A 56 3.95 -8.58 8.15
N LEU A 57 3.25 -7.93 7.22
CA LEU A 57 2.29 -8.56 6.32
C LEU A 57 2.18 -7.79 5.00
N PHE A 58 2.16 -8.53 3.89
CA PHE A 58 1.89 -8.02 2.56
C PHE A 58 0.54 -8.55 2.07
N GLU A 59 -0.32 -7.64 1.63
CA GLU A 59 -1.55 -7.95 0.92
C GLU A 59 -1.36 -7.49 -0.53
N ILE A 60 -1.25 -8.45 -1.45
CA ILE A 60 -1.00 -8.20 -2.86
C ILE A 60 -2.21 -8.72 -3.64
N ASN A 61 -2.68 -7.93 -4.61
CA ASN A 61 -3.72 -8.42 -5.50
C ASN A 61 -3.15 -9.51 -6.42
N GLU A 62 -3.66 -10.73 -6.30
CA GLU A 62 -3.22 -11.88 -7.09
C GLU A 62 -3.93 -11.96 -8.44
N ALA A 63 -3.67 -11.00 -9.34
CA ALA A 63 -4.30 -11.00 -10.66
C ALA A 63 -3.97 -12.28 -11.45
N PHE A 64 -2.73 -12.79 -11.31
CA PHE A 64 -2.26 -14.05 -11.90
C PHE A 64 -1.18 -14.68 -11.01
N ALA A 65 -1.20 -16.01 -10.84
CA ALA A 65 -0.24 -16.71 -9.98
C ALA A 65 1.23 -16.49 -10.37
N VAL A 66 1.54 -16.37 -11.67
CA VAL A 66 2.91 -16.14 -12.18
C VAL A 66 3.46 -14.79 -11.72
N GLN A 67 2.61 -13.77 -11.55
CA GLN A 67 3.05 -12.44 -11.13
C GLN A 67 3.43 -12.38 -9.65
N VAL A 68 2.79 -13.20 -8.80
CA VAL A 68 3.02 -13.21 -7.36
C VAL A 68 4.31 -13.95 -6.99
N LEU A 69 4.72 -14.92 -7.83
CA LEU A 69 5.85 -15.82 -7.57
C LEU A 69 7.15 -15.43 -8.29
N ALA A 70 7.08 -14.52 -9.26
CA ALA A 70 8.22 -14.12 -10.09
C ALA A 70 9.14 -13.10 -9.41
#